data_AF-A0A379SQ50-F1
#
_entry.id   AF-A0A379SQ50-F1
#
_cell.length_a   1.000
_cell.length_b   1.000
_cell.length_c   1.000
_cell.angle_alpha   90.00
_cell.angle_beta   90.00
_cell.angle_gamma   90.00
#
_symmetry.space_group_name_H-M   'P 1'
#
loop_
_entity.id
_entity.type
_entity.pdbx_description
1 polymer ?
#
loop_
_entity_poly.entity_id
_entity_poly.type
_entity_poly.pdbx_seq_one_letter_code
_entity_poly.pdbx_strand_id
1 'polypeptide(L)' 'MTRQSSPVITDMKVIPVAGHDSMLLNIGGAHNAYFTRNIVVLTNNAGHTGVARRRAGSYLSNAGRRHSYDAWAGSGPSE' A
#
# COMPACT_ATOMS: atom_id res chain seq x y z
N MET A 1 -32.67 21.64 3.04
CA MET A 1 -31.85 20.68 2.26
C MET A 1 -30.66 20.25 3.11
N THR A 2 -30.67 19.03 3.64
CA THR A 2 -29.47 18.44 4.24
C THR A 2 -28.50 18.10 3.11
N ARG A 3 -27.35 18.78 3.03
CA ARG A 3 -26.28 18.34 2.13
C ARG A 3 -25.83 16.96 2.60
N GLN A 4 -25.98 15.93 1.77
CA GLN A 4 -25.24 14.69 1.98
C GLN A 4 -23.75 15.02 1.80
N SER A 5 -23.00 14.99 2.89
CA SER A 5 -21.55 15.12 2.86
C SER A 5 -20.94 13.79 2.41
N SER A 6 -20.01 13.84 1.46
CA SER A 6 -19.21 12.66 1.11
C SER A 6 -18.39 12.18 2.32
N PRO A 7 -18.22 10.87 2.52
CA PRO A 7 -17.39 10.34 3.59
C PRO A 7 -15.94 10.84 3.50
N VAL A 8 -15.36 11.18 4.64
CA VAL A 8 -13.98 11.67 4.76
C VAL A 8 -13.13 10.62 5.48
N ILE A 9 -11.93 10.34 4.96
CA ILE A 9 -10.98 9.42 5.59
C ILE A 9 -10.52 10.03 6.93
N THR A 10 -10.60 9.23 8.00
CA THR A 10 -10.25 9.63 9.36
C THR A 10 -9.03 8.89 9.90
N ASP A 11 -8.72 7.70 9.38
CA ASP A 11 -7.54 6.93 9.77
C ASP A 11 -6.93 6.20 8.57
N MET A 12 -5.61 6.06 8.58
CA MET A 12 -4.85 5.32 7.57
C MET A 12 -3.74 4.53 8.25
N LYS A 13 -3.67 3.23 7.96
CA LYS A 13 -2.58 2.35 8.38
C LYS A 13 -1.90 1.73 7.16
N VAL A 14 -0.57 1.73 7.16
CA VAL A 14 0.25 1.00 6.20
C VAL A 14 0.96 -0.12 6.93
N ILE A 15 0.62 -1.36 6.58
CA ILE A 15 1.06 -2.56 7.27
C ILE A 15 1.95 -3.36 6.31
N PRO A 16 3.29 -3.36 6.52
CA PRO A 16 4.17 -4.25 5.77
C PRO A 16 3.89 -5.69 6.21
N VAL A 17 3.76 -6.59 5.24
CA VAL A 17 3.53 -8.02 5.47
C VAL A 17 4.51 -8.83 4.65
N ALA A 18 4.88 -9.99 5.18
CA ALA A 18 5.63 -11.02 4.48
C ALA A 18 4.80 -12.31 4.44
N GLY A 19 4.93 -13.07 3.36
CA GLY A 19 4.34 -14.41 3.24
C GLY A 19 5.33 -15.35 2.55
N HIS A 20 5.18 -16.65 2.77
CA HIS A 20 6.01 -17.66 2.12
C HIS A 20 5.78 -17.67 0.62
N ASP A 21 6.85 -17.94 -0.13
CA ASP A 21 6.82 -18.16 -1.57
C ASP A 21 7.53 -19.48 -1.91
N SER A 22 7.13 -20.08 -3.03
CA SER A 22 7.84 -21.23 -3.59
C SER A 22 9.09 -20.77 -4.35
N MET A 23 10.03 -21.67 -4.59
CA MET A 23 11.24 -21.38 -5.38
C MET A 23 10.93 -21.33 -6.89
N LEU A 24 10.07 -20.40 -7.31
CA LEU A 24 9.69 -20.24 -8.71
C LEU A 24 10.84 -19.62 -9.51
N LEU A 25 11.22 -20.27 -10.62
CA LEU A 25 12.24 -19.78 -11.54
C LEU A 25 11.62 -18.89 -12.64
N ASN A 26 12.31 -17.82 -12.98
CA ASN A 26 12.02 -16.93 -14.10
C ASN A 26 13.34 -16.36 -14.67
N ILE A 27 13.27 -15.54 -15.73
CA ILE A 27 14.47 -14.96 -16.35
C ILE A 27 15.30 -14.09 -15.40
N GLY A 28 14.67 -13.53 -14.35
CA GLY A 28 15.34 -12.79 -13.28
C GLY A 28 15.95 -13.66 -12.17
N GLY A 29 15.95 -14.98 -12.32
CA GLY A 29 16.48 -15.93 -11.35
C GLY A 29 15.39 -16.71 -10.61
N ALA A 30 15.61 -17.00 -9.33
CA ALA A 30 14.65 -17.72 -8.49
C ALA A 30 14.03 -16.78 -7.45
N HIS A 31 12.76 -17.01 -7.11
CA HIS A 31 12.09 -16.30 -6.03
C HIS A 31 12.81 -16.52 -4.69
N ASN A 32 12.79 -15.48 -3.83
CA ASN A 32 13.16 -15.61 -2.42
C ASN A 32 12.12 -16.45 -1.67
N ALA A 33 12.50 -17.00 -0.51
CA ALA A 33 11.60 -17.79 0.34
C ALA A 33 10.38 -17.01 0.87
N TYR A 34 10.43 -15.68 0.82
CA TYR A 34 9.34 -14.79 1.22
C TYR A 34 9.08 -13.71 0.17
N PHE A 35 7.80 -13.45 -0.09
CA PHE A 35 7.36 -12.24 -0.79
C PHE A 35 6.91 -11.19 0.22
N THR A 36 7.08 -9.92 -0.12
CA THR A 36 6.65 -8.80 0.71
C THR A 36 5.58 -7.95 0.01
N ARG A 37 4.64 -7.41 0.79
CA ARG A 37 3.60 -6.48 0.33
C ARG A 37 3.32 -5.44 1.39
N ASN A 38 2.73 -4.33 0.95
CA ASN A 38 2.15 -3.36 1.87
C ASN A 38 0.63 -3.45 1.76
N ILE A 39 -0.04 -3.57 2.91
CA ILE A 39 -1.50 -3.48 3.03
C ILE A 39 -1.84 -2.10 3.54
N VAL A 40 -2.74 -1.40 2.84
CA VAL A 40 -3.27 -0.11 3.27
C VAL A 40 -4.68 -0.33 3.79
N VAL A 41 -4.94 0.14 5.00
CA VAL A 41 -6.26 0.11 5.64
C VAL A 41 -6.69 1.54 5.88
N LEU A 42 -7.87 1.90 5.39
CA LEU A 42 -8.48 3.23 5.54
C LEU A 42 -9.78 3.11 6.29
N THR A 43 -10.01 4.00 7.26
CA THR A 43 -11.30 4.16 7.93
C THR A 43 -11.84 5.55 7.64
N ASN A 44 -13.14 5.67 7.42
CA ASN A 44 -13.80 6.97 7.21
C ASN A 44 -14.73 7.33 8.39
N ASN A 45 -15.21 8.57 8.40
CA ASN A 45 -16.14 9.07 9.41
C ASN A 45 -17.54 8.44 9.39
N ALA A 46 -17.89 7.69 8.34
CA ALA A 46 -19.13 6.91 8.25
C ALA A 46 -18.97 5.49 8.82
N GLY A 47 -17.79 5.13 9.34
CA GLY A 47 -17.50 3.82 9.92
C GLY A 47 -17.12 2.73 8.91
N HIS A 48 -16.97 3.05 7.63
CA HIS A 48 -16.52 2.08 6.63
C HIS A 48 -15.01 1.89 6.69
N THR A 49 -14.57 0.67 6.38
CA THR A 49 -13.15 0.33 6.23
C THR A 49 -12.87 -0.16 4.80
N GLY A 50 -11.86 0.45 4.16
CA GLY A 50 -11.35 0.03 2.86
C GLY A 50 -9.96 -0.60 3.00
N VAL A 51 -9.67 -1.62 2.19
CA VAL A 51 -8.38 -2.33 2.21
C VAL A 51 -7.82 -2.44 0.80
N ALA A 52 -6.53 -2.18 0.64
CA ALA A 52 -5.82 -2.31 -0.63
C ALA A 52 -4.44 -2.97 -0.44
N ARG A 53 -3.95 -3.64 -1.49
CA ARG A 53 -2.64 -4.29 -1.52
C ARG A 53 -1.75 -3.68 -2.59
N ARG A 54 -0.49 -3.40 -2.25
CA ARG A 54 0.56 -2.99 -3.21
C ARG A 54 1.80 -3.86 -3.10
N ARG A 55 2.60 -3.92 -4.17
CA ARG A 55 4.00 -4.37 -4.11
C ARG A 55 4.75 -3.59 -3.02
N ALA A 56 5.55 -4.30 -2.24
CA ALA A 56 6.41 -3.69 -1.23
C ALA A 56 7.49 -2.82 -1.90
N GLY A 57 7.86 -1.76 -1.20
CA GLY A 57 8.92 -0.83 -1.59
C GLY A 57 9.12 0.19 -0.47
N SER A 58 10.35 0.70 -0.33
CA SER A 58 10.77 1.59 0.77
C SER A 58 9.96 2.88 0.88
N TYR A 59 9.41 3.36 -0.23
CA TYR A 59 8.65 4.62 -0.27
C TYR A 59 7.32 4.57 0.48
N LEU A 60 6.67 3.41 0.58
CA LEU A 60 5.35 3.29 1.21
C LEU A 60 5.42 3.18 2.73
N SER A 61 6.43 2.51 3.28
CA SER A 61 6.60 2.42 4.74
C SER A 61 6.83 3.80 5.36
N ASN A 62 7.45 4.72 4.60
CA ASN A 62 7.60 6.12 4.99
C ASN A 62 6.38 7.00 4.65
N ALA A 63 5.47 6.56 3.79
CA ALA A 63 4.29 7.35 3.42
C ALA A 63 3.32 7.55 4.59
N GLY A 64 3.20 6.57 5.50
CA GLY A 64 2.48 6.75 6.76
C GLY A 64 3.08 7.81 7.70
N ARG A 65 4.30 8.28 7.42
CA ARG A 65 4.99 9.35 8.17
C ARG A 65 5.06 10.68 7.43
N ARG A 66 4.70 10.74 6.14
CA ARG A 66 4.72 11.96 5.33
C ARG A 66 3.34 12.17 4.71
N HIS A 67 2.62 13.18 5.21
CA HIS A 67 1.44 13.74 4.55
C HIS A 67 1.86 14.28 3.18
N SER A 68 1.81 13.49 2.12
CA SER A 68 2.09 14.04 0.78
C SER A 68 1.48 13.19 -0.32
N TYR A 69 0.53 13.78 -1.03
CA TYR A 69 0.00 13.35 -2.32
C TYR A 69 1.08 13.30 -3.44
N ASP A 70 2.36 13.51 -3.11
CA ASP A 70 3.44 13.75 -4.06
C ASP A 70 4.17 12.48 -4.52
N ALA A 71 3.81 11.29 -4.02
CA ALA A 71 4.50 10.05 -4.38
C ALA A 71 4.07 9.44 -5.73
N TRP A 72 3.28 10.15 -6.54
CA TRP A 72 2.80 9.70 -7.85
C TRP A 72 3.16 10.63 -9.01
N ALA A 73 4.28 11.36 -8.91
CA ALA A 73 4.90 12.03 -10.04
C ALA A 73 6.36 11.59 -10.17
N GLY A 74 6.62 10.67 -11.10
CA GLY A 74 7.94 10.46 -11.68
C GLY A 74 8.89 9.55 -10.92
N SER A 75 8.82 8.25 -11.18
CA SER A 75 10.02 7.43 -11.26
C SER A 75 9.71 6.24 -12.18
N GLY A 76 10.26 6.29 -13.39
CA GLY A 76 10.26 5.19 -14.34
C GLY A 76 10.96 3.93 -13.79
N PRO A 77 11.10 2.89 -14.62
CA PRO A 77 11.60 1.61 -14.15
C PRO A 77 13.05 1.75 -13.70
N SER A 78 13.31 1.50 -12.42
CA SER A 78 14.63 1.10 -11.96
C SER A 78 14.62 -0.43 -11.96
N GLU A 79 15.21 -0.98 -13.03
CA GLU A 79 15.68 -2.37 -13.24
C GLU A 79 14.78 -3.54 -12.77
#